data_AF-A0A1R0UPK6-F1
#
_entry.id   AF-A0A1R0UPK6-F1
#
_cell.length_a   1.000
_cell.length_b   1.000
_cell.length_c   1.000
_cell.angle_alpha   90.00
_cell.angle_beta   90.00
_cell.angle_gamma   90.00
#
_symmetry.space_group_name_H-M   'P 1'
#
loop_
_entity.id
_entity.type
_entity.pdbx_description
1 polymer ?
#
loop_
_entity_poly.entity_id
_entity_poly.type
_entity_poly.pdbx_seq_one_letter_code
_entity_poly.pdbx_strand_id
1 'polypeptide(L)'
;MTDEPEAQAMSRDRLSIRSWPFLTAEGDGTQLVTRRSLAFSTADPRYLPVLHYIRDFGLVLVSSEFTREEDIYGLTEVSHYATPDARNLILMNTT
;
A
#
# COMPACT_ATOMS: atom_id res chain seq x y z
N MET A 1 -12.96 2.72 -39.49
CA MET A 1 -12.88 3.32 -38.14
C MET A 1 -12.32 2.25 -37.25
N THR A 2 -11.02 2.32 -36.98
CA THR A 2 -10.33 1.36 -36.13
C THR A 2 -10.18 2.06 -34.79
N ASP A 3 -11.01 1.70 -33.82
CA ASP A 3 -10.80 2.10 -32.43
C ASP A 3 -9.57 1.34 -31.93
N GLU A 4 -8.41 1.97 -32.01
CA GLU A 4 -7.24 1.51 -31.27
C GLU A 4 -7.50 1.73 -29.78
N PRO A 5 -7.32 0.72 -28.92
CA PRO A 5 -7.40 0.94 -27.48
C PRO A 5 -6.22 1.83 -27.06
N GLU A 6 -6.52 3.04 -26.56
CA GLU A 6 -5.54 3.88 -25.87
C GLU A 6 -4.92 3.06 -24.73
N ALA A 7 -3.68 2.62 -24.92
CA ALA A 7 -2.86 2.10 -23.86
C ALA A 7 -2.58 3.26 -22.88
N GLN A 8 -3.44 3.41 -21.87
CA GLN A 8 -3.17 4.28 -20.74
C GLN A 8 -1.85 3.81 -20.12
N ALA A 9 -0.80 4.62 -20.28
CA ALA A 9 0.49 4.36 -19.66
C ALA A 9 0.29 4.26 -18.15
N MET A 10 0.23 3.03 -17.63
CA MET A 10 0.27 2.78 -16.21
C MET A 10 1.60 3.34 -15.70
N SER A 11 1.55 4.44 -14.94
CA SER A 11 2.73 4.98 -14.28
C SER A 11 3.39 3.86 -13.48
N ARG A 12 4.68 3.62 -13.72
CA ARG A 12 5.48 2.59 -13.02
C ARG A 12 5.40 2.72 -11.51
N ASP A 13 5.06 3.92 -11.04
CA ASP A 13 5.09 4.28 -9.64
C ASP A 13 3.78 3.94 -8.93
N ARG A 14 2.72 3.51 -9.62
CA ARG A 14 1.42 3.25 -8.97
C ARG A 14 1.23 1.78 -8.59
N LEU A 15 0.95 1.52 -7.32
CA LEU A 15 0.48 0.21 -6.84
C LEU A 15 -1.01 0.26 -6.50
N SER A 16 -1.77 -0.74 -6.96
CA SER A 16 -3.13 -1.01 -6.47
C SER A 16 -3.37 -2.51 -6.39
N ILE A 17 -3.58 -3.01 -5.17
CA ILE A 17 -3.85 -4.41 -4.88
C ILE A 17 -5.18 -4.49 -4.14
N ARG A 18 -6.06 -5.39 -4.59
CA ARG A 18 -7.31 -5.76 -3.92
C ARG A 18 -7.41 -7.28 -3.86
N SER A 19 -6.94 -7.86 -2.76
CA SER A 19 -7.03 -9.29 -2.48
C SER A 19 -8.00 -9.52 -1.33
N TRP A 20 -9.28 -9.29 -1.61
CA TRP A 20 -10.35 -9.43 -0.64
C TRP A 20 -10.51 -10.88 -0.16
N PRO A 21 -10.90 -11.09 1.11
CA PRO A 21 -11.15 -10.08 2.15
C PRO A 21 -9.90 -9.76 3.00
N PHE A 22 -8.69 -9.98 2.52
CA PHE A 22 -7.51 -10.03 3.41
C PHE A 22 -6.55 -8.85 3.27
N LEU A 23 -6.42 -8.29 2.07
CA LEU A 23 -5.39 -7.30 1.78
C LEU A 23 -5.89 -6.27 0.77
N THR A 24 -5.69 -5.00 1.10
CA THR A 24 -5.63 -3.92 0.11
C THR A 24 -4.32 -3.16 0.25
N ALA A 25 -3.80 -2.66 -0.87
CA ALA A 25 -2.62 -1.78 -0.87
C ALA A 25 -2.74 -0.76 -1.98
N GLU A 26 -2.47 0.51 -1.68
CA GLU A 26 -2.50 1.61 -2.64
C GLU A 26 -1.29 2.51 -2.43
N GLY A 27 -0.55 2.80 -3.50
CA GLY A 27 0.67 3.63 -3.44
C GLY A 27 1.01 4.31 -4.76
N ASP A 28 1.89 5.30 -4.69
CA ASP A 28 2.30 6.18 -5.81
C ASP A 28 3.83 6.40 -5.93
N GLY A 29 4.62 5.57 -5.24
CA GLY A 29 6.08 5.58 -5.23
C GLY A 29 6.67 6.52 -4.18
N THR A 30 5.87 7.43 -3.63
CA THR A 30 6.24 8.28 -2.50
C THR A 30 5.60 7.80 -1.21
N GLN A 31 4.38 7.29 -1.29
CA GLN A 31 3.60 6.78 -0.18
C GLN A 31 2.93 5.47 -0.54
N LEU A 32 2.60 4.71 0.50
CA LEU A 32 1.86 3.46 0.40
C LEU A 32 1.01 3.27 1.65
N VAL A 33 -0.25 2.92 1.45
CA VAL A 33 -1.15 2.48 2.53
C VAL A 33 -1.49 1.02 2.31
N THR A 34 -1.30 0.20 3.33
CA THR A 34 -1.69 -1.21 3.30
C THR A 34 -2.72 -1.48 4.39
N ARG A 35 -3.80 -2.18 4.05
CA ARG A 35 -4.78 -2.70 5.02
C ARG A 35 -4.72 -4.21 4.97
N ARG A 36 -4.32 -4.84 6.06
CA ARG A 36 -4.10 -6.29 6.13
C ARG A 36 -4.85 -6.88 7.30
N SER A 37 -5.67 -7.90 7.03
CA SER A 37 -6.27 -8.74 8.06
C SER A 37 -5.17 -9.39 8.91
N LEU A 38 -5.31 -9.39 10.24
CA LEU A 38 -4.40 -10.14 11.12
C LEU A 38 -4.61 -11.66 11.04
N ALA A 39 -5.70 -12.12 10.45
CA ALA A 39 -5.88 -13.53 10.11
C ALA A 39 -5.07 -13.94 8.86
N PHE A 40 -4.49 -12.97 8.17
CA PHE A 40 -3.64 -13.17 7.00
C PHE A 40 -2.17 -13.05 7.39
N SER A 41 -1.38 -14.07 7.04
CA SER A 41 0.04 -14.14 7.39
C SER A 41 0.87 -13.22 6.49
N THR A 42 1.89 -12.56 7.05
CA THR A 42 2.91 -11.82 6.31
C THR A 42 3.70 -12.68 5.32
N ALA A 43 3.79 -13.99 5.57
CA ALA A 43 4.45 -14.95 4.70
C ALA A 43 3.58 -15.35 3.48
N ASP A 44 2.36 -14.83 3.39
CA ASP A 44 1.47 -15.13 2.28
C ASP A 44 1.99 -14.50 0.96
N PRO A 45 2.08 -15.28 -0.13
CA PRO A 45 2.56 -14.80 -1.42
C PRO A 45 1.81 -13.58 -1.95
N ARG A 46 0.55 -13.37 -1.55
CA ARG A 46 -0.26 -12.21 -1.95
C ARG A 46 0.29 -10.89 -1.40
N TYR A 47 1.12 -10.92 -0.36
CA TYR A 47 1.80 -9.74 0.19
C TYR A 47 3.16 -9.45 -0.47
N LEU A 48 3.73 -10.40 -1.22
CA LEU A 48 5.03 -10.20 -1.90
C LEU A 48 5.07 -8.96 -2.80
N PRO A 49 4.02 -8.63 -3.58
CA PRO A 49 4.05 -7.41 -4.39
C PRO A 49 4.15 -6.14 -3.54
N VAL A 50 3.52 -6.12 -2.36
CA VAL A 50 3.63 -5.01 -1.39
C VAL A 50 5.06 -4.89 -0.89
N LEU A 51 5.68 -6.01 -0.50
CA LEU A 51 7.06 -6.04 0.00
C LEU A 51 8.07 -5.59 -1.06
N HIS A 52 7.92 -6.06 -2.31
CA HIS A 52 8.75 -5.62 -3.42
C HIS A 52 8.58 -4.13 -3.67
N TYR A 53 7.35 -3.63 -3.67
CA TYR A 53 7.08 -2.22 -3.88
C TYR A 53 7.70 -1.33 -2.77
N ILE A 54 7.57 -1.73 -1.50
CA ILE A 54 8.22 -1.03 -0.37
C ILE A 54 9.73 -0.98 -0.59
N ARG A 55 10.35 -2.11 -0.98
CA ARG A 55 11.79 -2.20 -1.22
C ARG A 55 12.23 -1.33 -2.40
N ASP A 56 11.52 -1.42 -3.52
CA ASP A 56 11.91 -0.79 -4.79
C ASP A 56 11.83 0.75 -4.69
N PHE A 57 10.91 1.28 -3.88
CA PHE A 57 10.77 2.73 -3.62
C PHE A 57 11.42 3.20 -2.30
N GLY A 58 12.09 2.31 -1.56
CA GLY A 58 12.74 2.66 -0.29
C GLY A 58 11.79 3.21 0.78
N LEU A 59 10.54 2.73 0.81
CA LEU A 59 9.54 3.21 1.74
C LEU A 59 9.82 2.70 3.16
N VAL A 60 9.57 3.57 4.14
CA VAL A 60 9.72 3.27 5.57
C VAL A 60 8.37 3.39 6.27
N LEU A 61 8.16 2.57 7.31
CA LEU A 61 6.94 2.64 8.12
C LEU A 61 6.89 3.98 8.88
N VAL A 62 5.77 4.69 8.72
CA VAL A 62 5.49 5.95 9.39
C VAL A 62 4.61 5.69 10.61
N SER A 63 3.52 4.97 10.42
CA SER A 63 2.58 4.61 11.47
C SER A 63 1.86 3.30 11.13
N SER A 64 1.36 2.65 12.18
CA SER A 64 0.51 1.49 12.08
C SER A 64 -0.58 1.57 13.14
N GLU A 65 -1.80 1.23 12.77
CA GLU A 65 -2.92 1.14 13.70
C GLU A 65 -3.75 -0.13 13.46
N PHE A 66 -4.51 -0.54 14.46
CA PHE A 66 -5.39 -1.69 14.38
C PHE A 66 -6.85 -1.24 14.46
N THR A 67 -7.62 -1.55 13.43
CA THR A 67 -9.02 -1.17 13.30
C THR A 67 -9.85 -2.33 12.74
N ARG A 68 -11.17 -2.20 12.77
CA ARG A 68 -12.08 -3.09 12.04
C ARG A 68 -12.55 -2.36 10.78
N GLU A 69 -12.07 -2.81 9.63
CA GLU A 69 -12.54 -2.33 8.33
C GLU A 69 -13.74 -3.20 7.89
N GLU A 70 -14.78 -2.59 7.34
CA GLU A 70 -15.98 -3.33 6.90
C GLU A 70 -15.67 -4.36 5.81
N ASP A 71 -14.72 -4.03 4.94
CA ASP A 71 -14.40 -4.85 3.77
C ASP A 71 -13.24 -5.84 4.01
N ILE A 72 -12.50 -5.74 5.12
CA ILE A 72 -11.39 -6.64 5.45
C ILE A 72 -11.80 -7.57 6.59
N TYR A 73 -11.48 -8.85 6.45
CA TYR A 73 -11.83 -9.87 7.41
C TYR A 73 -11.13 -9.64 8.77
N GLY A 74 -11.92 -9.51 9.83
CA GLY A 74 -11.43 -9.50 11.21
C GLY A 74 -10.71 -8.20 11.60
N LEU A 75 -9.81 -8.30 12.59
CA LEU A 75 -8.99 -7.16 13.01
C LEU A 75 -7.97 -6.86 11.90
N THR A 76 -7.90 -5.60 11.49
CA THR A 76 -7.12 -5.12 10.36
C THR A 76 -6.01 -4.22 10.85
N GLU A 77 -4.79 -4.49 10.42
CA GLU A 77 -3.66 -3.56 10.55
C GLU A 77 -3.65 -2.62 9.35
N VAL A 78 -3.72 -1.33 9.61
CA VAL A 78 -3.53 -0.28 8.63
C VAL A 78 -2.14 0.29 8.83
N SER A 79 -1.28 0.13 7.83
CA SER A 79 0.10 0.62 7.86
C SER A 79 0.31 1.69 6.80
N HIS A 80 0.94 2.78 7.21
CA HIS A 80 1.32 3.90 6.37
C HIS A 80 2.83 3.88 6.17
N TYR A 81 3.26 3.82 4.92
CA TYR A 81 4.65 3.92 4.51
C TYR A 81 4.86 5.17 3.67
N ALA A 82 6.04 5.75 3.78
CA ALA A 82 6.45 6.89 2.96
C ALA A 82 7.95 6.81 2.70
N THR A 83 8.43 7.51 1.68
CA THR A 83 9.87 7.75 1.52
C THR A 83 10.42 8.52 2.74
N PRO A 84 11.73 8.41 3.07
CA PRO A 84 12.32 9.14 4.17
C PRO A 84 12.07 10.66 4.10
N ASP A 85 12.13 11.24 2.89
CA ASP A 85 11.91 12.67 2.67
C ASP A 85 10.46 13.06 3.00
N ALA A 86 9.48 12.32 2.49
CA ALA A 86 8.06 12.55 2.77
C ALA A 86 7.75 12.34 4.26
N ARG A 87 8.32 11.31 4.89
CA ARG A 87 8.19 11.07 6.34
C ARG A 87 8.70 12.26 7.15
N ASN A 88 9.86 12.81 6.79
CA ASN A 88 10.43 13.96 7.50
C ASN A 88 9.52 15.19 7.42
N LEU A 89 8.92 15.44 6.26
CA LEU A 89 7.94 16.53 6.09
C LEU A 89 6.68 16.31 6.95
N ILE A 90 6.16 15.08 7.01
CA ILE A 90 5.00 14.74 7.85
C ILE A 90 5.32 15.04 9.33
N LEU A 91 6.47 14.57 9.82
CA LEU A 91 6.88 14.73 11.21
C LEU A 91 7.15 16.20 11.58
N MET A 92 7.73 16.99 10.69
CA MET A 92 7.94 18.43 10.91
C MET A 92 6.63 19.20 11.07
N ASN A 93 5.55 18.75 10.43
CA ASN A 93 4.25 19.41 10.46
C ASN A 93 3.32 18.90 11.58
N THR A 94 3.77 17.93 12.39
CA THR A 94 2.99 17.40 13.53
C THR A 94 3.48 17.85 14.90
N THR A 95 4.55 18.66 14.95
CA THR A 95 5.10 19.34 16.14
C THR A 95 4.70 20.80 16.20
#